data_AF-A0A0R2P2S3-F1
#
_entry.id   AF-A0A0R2P2S3-F1
#
_cell.length_a   1.000
_cell.length_b   1.000
_cell.length_c   1.000
_cell.angle_alpha   90.00
_cell.angle_beta   90.00
_cell.angle_gamma   90.00
#
_symmetry.space_group_name_H-M   'P 1'
#
loop_
_entity.id
_entity.type
_entity.pdbx_description
1 polymer ?
#
loop_
_entity_poly.entity_id
_entity_poly.type
_entity_poly.pdbx_seq_one_letter_code
_entity_poly.pdbx_strand_id
1 'polypeptide(L)'
;KDDRQKQSEELMKLYKTHKTNPMASCFPILAQAPIFFALFTVLNGIGKNPPQARGVLTSEIAAQMAKAEFFGAPISQTFLGTSDGTVKIVTVFLIFLMSLTTFTTQRQLMVKGMPKLDSSNNMMLQQQKIMLYLFPVIFAVSGVNFPIGVLIYWSTTNFWTWGQQFYVIKRNPTPGSPAWEELQAKKAKKSGQEPEGESNGGGVATEEPKPMGQREQPKKKKKKRRK
;
A
#
# COMPACT_ATOMS: atom_id res chain seq x y z
N LYS A 1 -27.46 -16.96 -11.65
CA LYS A 1 -26.06 -17.36 -11.99
C LYS A 1 -25.59 -16.74 -13.31
N ASP A 2 -26.52 -16.44 -14.23
CA ASP A 2 -26.24 -15.87 -15.56
C ASP A 2 -25.77 -14.40 -15.57
N ASP A 3 -26.00 -13.64 -14.48
CA ASP A 3 -25.66 -12.21 -14.45
C ASP A 3 -24.19 -11.89 -14.20
N ARG A 4 -23.37 -12.84 -13.71
CA ARG A 4 -21.96 -12.54 -13.41
C ARG A 4 -21.13 -12.29 -14.67
N GLN A 5 -21.44 -12.99 -15.76
CA GLN A 5 -20.74 -12.80 -17.03
C GLN A 5 -21.10 -11.44 -17.64
N LYS A 6 -22.39 -11.09 -17.66
CA LYS A 6 -22.85 -9.76 -18.09
C LYS A 6 -22.27 -8.63 -17.23
N GLN A 7 -22.26 -8.80 -15.90
CA GLN A 7 -21.66 -7.84 -14.97
C GLN A 7 -20.15 -7.65 -15.25
N SER A 8 -19.41 -8.73 -15.51
CA SER A 8 -17.99 -8.66 -15.87
C SER A 8 -17.76 -7.95 -17.21
N GLU A 9 -18.66 -8.15 -18.19
CA GLU A 9 -18.59 -7.51 -19.49
C GLU A 9 -18.88 -6.00 -19.40
N GLU A 10 -19.90 -5.60 -18.65
CA GLU A 10 -20.23 -4.20 -18.41
C GLU A 10 -19.14 -3.47 -17.62
N LEU A 11 -18.56 -4.12 -16.60
CA LEU A 11 -17.37 -3.61 -15.91
C LEU A 11 -16.20 -3.38 -16.87
N MET A 12 -15.96 -4.31 -17.80
CA MET A 12 -14.89 -4.16 -18.79
C MET A 12 -15.20 -3.04 -19.80
N LYS A 13 -16.46 -2.90 -20.24
CA LYS A 13 -16.90 -1.77 -21.07
C LYS A 13 -16.71 -0.44 -20.34
N LEU A 14 -17.06 -0.37 -19.05
CA LEU A 14 -16.84 0.80 -18.21
C LEU A 14 -15.36 1.21 -18.15
N TYR A 15 -14.46 0.25 -17.91
CA TYR A 15 -13.01 0.50 -17.92
C TYR A 15 -12.51 1.02 -19.27
N LYS A 16 -13.02 0.49 -20.39
CA LYS A 16 -12.68 0.97 -21.74
C LYS A 16 -13.18 2.39 -21.98
N THR A 17 -14.42 2.71 -21.60
CA THR A 17 -15.01 4.05 -21.77
C THR A 17 -14.27 5.09 -20.95
N HIS A 18 -13.91 4.79 -19.71
CA HIS A 18 -13.16 5.70 -18.83
C HIS A 18 -11.63 5.63 -19.04
N LYS A 19 -11.14 4.86 -20.03
CA LYS A 19 -9.71 4.63 -20.30
C LYS A 19 -8.91 4.29 -19.04
N THR A 20 -9.51 3.54 -18.12
CA THR A 20 -8.88 3.10 -16.88
C THR A 20 -8.43 1.65 -17.02
N ASN A 21 -7.23 1.33 -16.53
CA ASN A 21 -6.67 -0.02 -16.62
C ASN A 21 -6.79 -0.74 -15.27
N PRO A 22 -7.53 -1.87 -15.17
CA PRO A 22 -7.60 -2.64 -13.93
C PRO A 22 -6.23 -3.15 -13.47
N MET A 23 -5.29 -3.40 -14.39
CA MET A 23 -3.91 -3.81 -14.08
C MET A 23 -3.03 -2.68 -13.55
N ALA A 24 -3.46 -1.41 -13.64
CA ALA A 24 -2.73 -0.32 -13.01
C ALA A 24 -2.69 -0.47 -11.48
N SER A 25 -3.68 -1.17 -10.90
CA SER A 25 -3.73 -1.47 -9.46
C SER A 25 -2.64 -2.44 -9.00
N CYS A 26 -2.15 -3.34 -9.86
CA CYS A 26 -1.09 -4.29 -9.54
C CYS A 26 0.31 -3.81 -9.94
N PHE A 27 0.41 -2.72 -10.71
CA PHE A 27 1.69 -2.12 -11.11
C PHE A 27 2.62 -1.78 -9.92
N PRO A 28 2.13 -1.22 -8.79
CA PRO A 28 2.99 -0.95 -7.64
C PRO A 28 3.67 -2.20 -7.08
N ILE A 29 2.96 -3.33 -7.06
CA ILE A 29 3.50 -4.61 -6.57
C ILE A 29 4.63 -5.09 -7.48
N LEU A 30 4.42 -5.01 -8.80
CA LEU A 30 5.42 -5.41 -9.79
C LEU A 30 6.66 -4.50 -9.76
N ALA A 31 6.46 -3.20 -9.62
CA ALA A 31 7.56 -2.23 -9.54
C ALA A 31 8.41 -2.41 -8.27
N GLN A 32 7.80 -2.85 -7.16
CA GLN A 32 8.51 -3.09 -5.89
C GLN A 32 9.22 -4.45 -5.83
N ALA A 33 8.76 -5.45 -6.59
CA ALA A 33 9.27 -6.81 -6.53
C ALA A 33 10.81 -6.93 -6.63
N PRO A 34 11.52 -6.20 -7.54
CA PRO A 34 12.98 -6.30 -7.64
C PRO A 34 13.72 -5.90 -6.34
N ILE A 35 13.23 -4.85 -5.66
CA ILE A 35 13.83 -4.36 -4.42
C ILE A 35 13.63 -5.40 -3.31
N PHE A 36 12.42 -5.98 -3.24
CA PHE A 36 12.11 -7.04 -2.31
C PHE A 36 13.01 -8.26 -2.51
N PHE A 37 13.14 -8.75 -3.75
CA PHE A 37 13.96 -9.93 -4.04
C PHE A 37 15.44 -9.71 -3.70
N ALA A 38 15.98 -8.52 -3.99
CA ALA A 38 17.35 -8.19 -3.64
C ALA A 38 17.57 -8.25 -2.12
N LEU A 39 16.73 -7.57 -1.35
CA LEU A 39 16.82 -7.54 0.12
C LEU A 39 16.57 -8.91 0.74
N PHE A 40 15.52 -9.62 0.30
CA PHE A 40 15.21 -10.96 0.78
C PHE A 40 16.38 -11.91 0.53
N THR A 41 16.99 -11.85 -0.66
CA THR A 41 18.13 -12.71 -1.00
C THR A 41 19.34 -12.42 -0.10
N VAL A 42 19.60 -11.16 0.24
CA VAL A 42 20.70 -10.81 1.17
C VAL A 42 20.38 -11.26 2.60
N LEU A 43 19.22 -10.89 3.14
CA LEU A 43 18.82 -11.17 4.52
C LEU A 43 18.61 -12.68 4.79
N ASN A 44 18.08 -13.40 3.81
CA ASN A 44 17.99 -14.86 3.88
C ASN A 44 19.37 -15.53 3.67
N GLY A 45 20.26 -14.90 2.91
CA GLY A 45 21.64 -15.38 2.70
C GLY A 45 22.48 -15.35 3.96
N ILE A 46 22.39 -14.28 4.76
CA ILE A 46 23.10 -14.16 6.05
C ILE A 46 22.52 -15.09 7.14
N GLY A 47 21.27 -15.53 6.98
CA GLY A 47 20.59 -16.47 7.90
C GLY A 47 21.01 -17.93 7.73
N LYS A 48 21.81 -18.25 6.71
CA LYS A 48 22.30 -19.61 6.44
C LYS A 48 23.61 -19.87 7.17
N ASN A 49 23.90 -21.15 7.41
CA ASN A 49 25.15 -21.61 8.01
C ASN A 49 25.93 -22.47 6.99
N PRO A 50 27.06 -21.98 6.42
CA PRO A 50 27.66 -20.66 6.63
C PRO A 50 26.91 -19.51 5.90
N PRO A 51 27.07 -18.25 6.36
CA PRO A 51 26.48 -17.09 5.70
C PRO A 51 26.92 -16.98 4.23
N GLN A 52 25.97 -16.74 3.33
CA GLN A 52 26.23 -16.68 1.90
C GLN A 52 26.64 -15.27 1.47
N ALA A 53 27.88 -15.12 0.99
CA ALA A 53 28.38 -13.93 0.32
C ALA A 53 27.63 -13.69 -1.02
N ARG A 54 27.32 -12.43 -1.34
CA ARG A 54 26.63 -12.03 -2.58
C ARG A 54 27.06 -10.64 -3.04
N GLY A 55 27.61 -10.56 -4.25
CA GLY A 55 28.05 -9.29 -4.84
C GLY A 55 29.12 -8.61 -3.97
N VAL A 56 28.83 -7.39 -3.51
CA VAL A 56 29.70 -6.62 -2.60
C VAL A 56 29.72 -7.16 -1.17
N LEU A 57 28.80 -8.08 -0.83
CA LEU A 57 28.76 -8.74 0.47
C LEU A 57 29.82 -9.83 0.52
N THR A 58 31.01 -9.53 1.04
CA THR A 58 32.06 -10.53 1.28
C THR A 58 31.64 -11.48 2.41
N SER A 59 32.32 -12.64 2.52
CA SER A 59 32.06 -13.62 3.58
C SER A 59 32.22 -13.04 4.98
N GLU A 60 33.21 -12.16 5.17
CA GLU A 60 33.44 -11.45 6.43
C GLU A 60 32.30 -10.49 6.77
N ILE A 61 31.87 -9.68 5.80
CA ILE A 61 30.74 -8.75 5.99
C ILE A 61 29.46 -9.53 6.26
N ALA A 62 29.24 -10.64 5.56
CA ALA A 62 28.10 -11.51 5.78
C ALA A 62 28.09 -12.10 7.20
N ALA A 63 29.26 -12.54 7.70
CA ALA A 63 29.40 -13.06 9.06
C ALA A 63 29.20 -11.99 10.14
N GLN A 64 29.66 -10.75 9.89
CA GLN A 64 29.40 -9.62 10.78
C GLN A 64 27.91 -9.25 10.79
N MET A 65 27.29 -9.15 9.62
CA MET A 65 25.86 -8.84 9.49
C MET A 65 25.00 -9.92 10.16
N ALA A 66 25.37 -11.20 10.04
CA ALA A 66 24.64 -12.28 10.68
C ALA A 66 24.62 -12.17 12.22
N LYS A 67 25.64 -11.54 12.81
CA LYS A 67 25.73 -11.31 14.26
C LYS A 67 25.05 -10.02 14.71
N ALA A 68 24.59 -9.17 13.81
CA ALA A 68 23.92 -7.93 14.18
C ALA A 68 22.63 -8.25 14.95
N GLU A 69 22.40 -7.54 16.05
CA GLU A 69 21.27 -7.79 16.95
C GLU A 69 20.20 -6.71 16.81
N PHE A 70 18.94 -7.11 16.97
CA PHE A 70 17.78 -6.25 17.07
C PHE A 70 17.01 -6.62 18.35
N PHE A 71 16.97 -5.70 19.31
CA PHE A 71 16.46 -5.98 20.67
C PHE A 71 17.12 -7.24 21.31
N GLY A 72 18.42 -7.44 21.09
CA GLY A 72 19.17 -8.59 21.60
C GLY A 72 18.98 -9.89 20.82
N ALA A 73 18.20 -9.88 19.74
CA ALA A 73 18.00 -11.04 18.88
C ALA A 73 18.83 -10.91 17.59
N PRO A 74 19.71 -11.87 17.24
CA PRO A 74 20.47 -11.81 16.00
C PRO A 74 19.56 -11.84 14.76
N ILE A 75 19.75 -10.91 13.83
CA ILE A 75 18.86 -10.73 12.67
C ILE A 75 18.88 -11.92 11.69
N SER A 76 19.91 -12.76 11.77
CA SER A 76 20.06 -13.98 10.98
C SER A 76 19.18 -15.13 11.46
N GLN A 77 18.78 -15.15 12.74
CA GLN A 77 18.06 -16.26 13.33
C GLN A 77 16.58 -16.26 12.95
N THR A 78 15.99 -17.45 12.96
CA THR A 78 14.55 -17.70 12.71
C THR A 78 13.90 -18.24 13.98
N PHE A 79 12.58 -18.12 14.10
CA PHE A 79 11.84 -18.60 15.27
C PHE A 79 12.00 -20.11 15.50
N LEU A 80 11.97 -20.91 14.43
CA LEU A 80 12.11 -22.36 14.49
C LEU A 80 13.57 -22.83 14.58
N GLY A 81 14.52 -21.98 14.19
CA GLY A 81 15.94 -22.33 14.11
C GLY A 81 16.73 -22.12 15.41
N THR A 82 16.09 -21.63 16.48
CA THR A 82 16.77 -21.34 17.75
C THR A 82 15.93 -21.71 18.97
N SER A 83 16.60 -22.06 20.06
CA SER A 83 16.00 -22.21 21.38
C SER A 83 15.96 -20.91 22.18
N ASP A 84 16.64 -19.86 21.71
CA ASP A 84 16.72 -18.56 22.38
C ASP A 84 15.34 -17.91 22.56
N GLY A 85 14.99 -17.63 23.82
CA GLY A 85 13.73 -16.98 24.17
C GLY A 85 13.63 -15.55 23.64
N THR A 86 14.74 -14.81 23.58
CA THR A 86 14.78 -13.42 23.10
C THR A 86 14.37 -13.35 21.63
N VAL A 87 14.94 -14.23 20.81
CA VAL A 87 14.60 -14.34 19.37
C VAL A 87 13.13 -14.68 19.17
N LYS A 88 12.57 -15.59 19.98
CA LYS A 88 11.16 -15.96 19.90
C LYS A 88 10.25 -14.79 20.25
N ILE A 89 10.54 -14.07 21.33
CA ILE A 89 9.77 -12.90 21.77
C ILE A 89 9.81 -11.81 20.70
N VAL A 90 11.00 -11.47 20.20
CA VAL A 90 11.17 -10.44 19.16
C VAL A 90 10.45 -10.83 17.87
N THR A 91 10.52 -12.11 17.46
CA THR A 91 9.82 -12.60 16.27
C THR A 91 8.31 -12.51 16.42
N VAL A 92 7.74 -12.95 17.54
CA VAL A 92 6.31 -12.86 17.82
C VAL A 92 5.86 -11.39 17.84
N PHE A 93 6.64 -10.52 18.48
CA PHE A 93 6.38 -9.09 18.49
C PHE A 93 6.33 -8.49 17.07
N LEU A 94 7.31 -8.82 16.21
CA LEU A 94 7.34 -8.34 14.83
C LEU A 94 6.17 -8.87 13.99
N ILE A 95 5.86 -10.16 14.10
CA ILE A 95 4.71 -10.76 13.38
C ILE A 95 3.39 -10.13 13.82
N PHE A 96 3.23 -9.88 15.12
CA PHE A 96 2.05 -9.20 15.66
C PHE A 96 1.94 -7.77 15.13
N LEU A 97 3.02 -6.99 15.21
CA LEU A 97 3.08 -5.60 14.70
C LEU A 97 2.77 -5.55 13.19
N MET A 98 3.38 -6.45 12.43
CA MET A 98 3.17 -6.57 10.99
C MET A 98 1.71 -6.90 10.67
N SER A 99 1.12 -7.88 11.36
CA SER A 99 -0.28 -8.27 11.17
C SER A 99 -1.25 -7.14 11.54
N LEU A 100 -0.99 -6.44 12.64
CA LEU A 100 -1.79 -5.31 13.09
C LEU A 100 -1.74 -4.13 12.11
N THR A 101 -0.54 -3.77 11.63
CA THR A 101 -0.35 -2.68 10.66
C THR A 101 -0.98 -3.01 9.31
N THR A 102 -0.83 -4.23 8.81
CA THR A 102 -1.51 -4.66 7.57
C THR A 102 -3.04 -4.67 7.73
N PHE A 103 -3.55 -5.23 8.84
CA PHE A 103 -4.99 -5.27 9.10
C PHE A 103 -5.60 -3.87 9.19
N THR A 104 -4.98 -2.97 9.94
CA THR A 104 -5.45 -1.59 10.09
C THR A 104 -5.37 -0.80 8.78
N THR A 105 -4.31 -0.99 7.98
CA THR A 105 -4.19 -0.39 6.65
C THR A 105 -5.29 -0.86 5.71
N GLN A 106 -5.52 -2.16 5.62
CA GLN A 106 -6.58 -2.72 4.77
C GLN A 106 -7.97 -2.29 5.24
N ARG A 107 -8.23 -2.33 6.55
CA ARG A 107 -9.50 -1.85 7.12
C ARG A 107 -9.70 -0.36 6.83
N GLN A 108 -8.66 0.46 6.95
CA GLN A 108 -8.73 1.88 6.65
C GLN A 108 -9.04 2.13 5.16
N LEU A 109 -8.38 1.40 4.26
CA LEU A 109 -8.65 1.49 2.82
C LEU A 109 -10.10 1.12 2.49
N MET A 110 -10.63 0.07 3.14
CA MET A 110 -12.01 -0.35 2.95
C MET A 110 -13.05 0.66 3.49
N VAL A 111 -12.87 1.12 4.73
CA VAL A 111 -13.87 1.96 5.40
C VAL A 111 -13.81 3.42 4.93
N LYS A 112 -12.62 3.92 4.59
CA LYS A 112 -12.41 5.34 4.26
C LYS A 112 -12.08 5.60 2.80
N GLY A 113 -11.56 4.62 2.07
CA GLY A 113 -11.06 4.81 0.71
C GLY A 113 -12.03 4.39 -0.40
N MET A 114 -13.02 3.56 -0.09
CA MET A 114 -14.03 3.13 -1.06
C MET A 114 -15.38 3.83 -0.85
N PRO A 115 -16.07 4.19 -1.94
CA PRO A 115 -17.47 4.62 -1.87
C PRO A 115 -18.33 3.55 -1.20
N LYS A 116 -19.40 3.97 -0.53
CA LYS A 116 -20.42 3.07 0.04
C LYS A 116 -21.21 2.43 -1.10
N LEU A 117 -20.62 1.45 -1.77
CA LEU A 117 -21.28 0.68 -2.83
C LEU A 117 -22.11 -0.46 -2.21
N ASP A 118 -23.24 -0.77 -2.84
CA ASP A 118 -24.17 -1.78 -2.33
C ASP A 118 -23.48 -3.14 -2.09
N SER A 119 -23.67 -3.68 -0.89
CA SER A 119 -22.86 -4.77 -0.34
C SER A 119 -23.12 -6.14 -0.99
N SER A 120 -24.12 -6.23 -1.87
CA SER A 120 -24.70 -7.51 -2.31
C SER A 120 -23.99 -8.18 -3.50
N ASN A 121 -23.22 -7.46 -4.33
CA ASN A 121 -22.64 -8.07 -5.55
C ASN A 121 -21.25 -7.58 -5.99
N ASN A 122 -20.48 -6.97 -5.08
CA ASN A 122 -19.18 -6.39 -5.42
C ASN A 122 -18.02 -7.39 -5.24
N MET A 123 -17.58 -7.98 -6.36
CA MET A 123 -16.40 -8.88 -6.41
C MET A 123 -15.13 -8.21 -5.83
N MET A 124 -14.99 -6.89 -6.00
CA MET A 124 -13.87 -6.12 -5.45
C MET A 124 -13.89 -6.05 -3.91
N LEU A 125 -15.06 -5.82 -3.30
CA LEU A 125 -15.21 -5.80 -1.84
C LEU A 125 -14.93 -7.19 -1.24
N GLN A 126 -15.38 -8.24 -1.91
CA GLN A 126 -15.12 -9.61 -1.48
C GLN A 126 -13.63 -9.94 -1.51
N GLN A 127 -12.91 -9.57 -2.57
CA GLN A 127 -11.46 -9.77 -2.66
C GLN A 127 -10.72 -9.03 -1.54
N GLN A 128 -11.07 -7.78 -1.24
CA GLN A 128 -10.46 -7.02 -0.15
C GLN A 128 -10.78 -7.61 1.24
N LYS A 129 -12.01 -8.09 1.47
CA LYS A 129 -12.38 -8.77 2.73
C LYS A 129 -11.60 -10.06 2.93
N ILE A 130 -11.45 -10.87 1.88
CA ILE A 130 -10.64 -12.09 1.94
C ILE A 130 -9.21 -11.72 2.31
N MET A 131 -8.66 -10.71 1.64
CA MET A 131 -7.31 -10.20 1.86
C MET A 131 -7.09 -9.73 3.32
N LEU A 132 -8.11 -9.12 3.93
CA LEU A 132 -8.05 -8.57 5.29
C LEU A 132 -7.90 -9.66 6.35
N TYR A 133 -8.63 -10.76 6.19
CA TYR A 133 -8.65 -11.85 7.17
C TYR A 133 -7.60 -12.93 6.88
N LEU A 134 -7.28 -13.17 5.61
CA LEU A 134 -6.38 -14.24 5.21
C LEU A 134 -4.90 -13.87 5.46
N PHE A 135 -4.48 -12.65 5.12
CA PHE A 135 -3.06 -12.27 5.23
C PHE A 135 -2.50 -12.31 6.66
N PRO A 136 -3.20 -11.83 7.70
CA PRO A 136 -2.72 -11.95 9.08
C PRO A 136 -2.45 -13.41 9.48
N VAL A 137 -3.30 -14.34 9.05
CA VAL A 137 -3.12 -15.78 9.33
C VAL A 137 -1.93 -16.33 8.57
N ILE A 138 -1.79 -16.01 7.28
CA ILE A 138 -0.63 -16.41 6.48
C ILE A 138 0.66 -15.89 7.13
N PHE A 139 0.70 -14.63 7.55
CA PHE A 139 1.87 -14.05 8.20
C PHE A 139 2.17 -14.67 9.55
N ALA A 140 1.16 -15.03 10.34
CA ALA A 140 1.36 -15.74 11.60
C ALA A 140 2.00 -17.12 11.40
N VAL A 141 1.55 -17.88 10.40
CA VAL A 141 2.04 -19.24 10.14
C VAL A 141 3.35 -19.26 9.37
N SER A 142 3.51 -18.41 8.35
CA SER A 142 4.72 -18.37 7.52
C SER A 142 5.84 -17.56 8.18
N GLY A 143 5.51 -16.56 8.99
CA GLY A 143 6.44 -15.64 9.61
C GLY A 143 7.53 -16.31 10.45
N VAL A 144 7.19 -17.41 11.12
CA VAL A 144 8.13 -18.16 11.98
C VAL A 144 9.28 -18.82 11.21
N ASN A 145 9.14 -18.99 9.89
CA ASN A 145 10.16 -19.57 9.04
C ASN A 145 11.17 -18.53 8.52
N PHE A 146 10.86 -17.24 8.64
CA PHE A 146 11.71 -16.18 8.10
C PHE A 146 12.75 -15.70 9.12
N PRO A 147 13.94 -15.28 8.66
CA PRO A 147 14.91 -14.60 9.52
C PRO A 147 14.35 -13.29 10.07
N ILE A 148 14.75 -12.95 11.29
CA ILE A 148 14.33 -11.69 11.94
C ILE A 148 14.60 -10.48 11.05
N GLY A 149 15.72 -10.44 10.33
CA GLY A 149 16.04 -9.36 9.40
C GLY A 149 14.97 -9.13 8.34
N VAL A 150 14.40 -10.22 7.80
CA VAL A 150 13.30 -10.15 6.81
C VAL A 150 12.02 -9.64 7.47
N LEU A 151 11.73 -10.05 8.71
CA LEU A 151 10.57 -9.57 9.47
C LEU A 151 10.68 -8.10 9.84
N ILE A 152 11.88 -7.61 10.17
CA ILE A 152 12.15 -6.18 10.42
C ILE A 152 11.87 -5.36 9.16
N TYR A 153 12.36 -5.81 8.00
CA TYR A 153 12.11 -5.15 6.72
C TYR A 153 10.62 -5.02 6.43
N TRP A 154 9.86 -6.11 6.55
CA TRP A 154 8.42 -6.10 6.31
C TRP A 154 7.69 -5.21 7.30
N SER A 155 8.02 -5.32 8.58
CA SER A 155 7.42 -4.53 9.65
C SER A 155 7.63 -3.03 9.42
N THR A 156 8.85 -2.64 9.05
CA THR A 156 9.22 -1.24 8.79
C THR A 156 8.47 -0.71 7.56
N THR A 157 8.41 -1.50 6.48
CA THR A 157 7.70 -1.13 5.24
C THR A 157 6.19 -1.00 5.46
N ASN A 158 5.59 -1.91 6.24
CA ASN A 158 4.18 -1.86 6.58
C ASN A 158 3.87 -0.67 7.48
N PHE A 159 4.74 -0.36 8.45
CA PHE A 159 4.59 0.80 9.31
C PHE A 159 4.67 2.12 8.52
N TRP A 160 5.62 2.22 7.60
CA TRP A 160 5.73 3.36 6.69
C TRP A 160 4.48 3.52 5.83
N THR A 161 4.05 2.43 5.17
CA THR A 161 2.84 2.43 4.32
C THR A 161 1.60 2.80 5.13
N TRP A 162 1.46 2.27 6.34
CA TRP A 162 0.36 2.61 7.25
C TRP A 162 0.35 4.11 7.57
N GLY A 163 1.50 4.70 7.91
CA GLY A 163 1.63 6.12 8.17
C GLY A 163 1.36 6.99 6.93
N GLN A 164 1.90 6.61 5.78
CA GLN A 164 1.70 7.30 4.51
C GLN A 164 0.22 7.26 4.10
N GLN A 165 -0.42 6.09 4.18
CA GLN A 165 -1.82 5.91 3.82
C GLN A 165 -2.72 6.72 4.76
N PHE A 166 -2.39 6.74 6.07
CA PHE A 166 -3.10 7.56 7.03
C PHE A 166 -3.05 9.05 6.70
N TYR A 167 -1.86 9.55 6.33
CA TYR A 167 -1.68 10.94 5.92
C TYR A 167 -2.38 11.26 4.59
N VAL A 168 -2.25 10.39 3.59
CA VAL A 168 -2.82 10.60 2.25
C VAL A 168 -4.34 10.59 2.27
N ILE A 169 -4.98 9.62 2.94
CA ILE A 169 -6.45 9.58 3.05
C ILE A 169 -6.98 10.85 3.72
N LYS A 170 -6.25 11.38 4.71
CA LYS A 170 -6.66 12.59 5.42
C LYS A 170 -6.53 13.86 4.56
N ARG A 171 -5.51 13.93 3.71
CA ARG A 171 -5.17 15.15 2.94
C ARG A 171 -5.73 15.15 1.53
N ASN A 172 -5.89 13.98 0.92
CA ASN A 172 -6.41 13.78 -0.43
C ASN A 172 -7.33 12.54 -0.49
N PRO A 173 -8.50 12.59 0.18
CA PRO A 173 -9.44 11.47 0.16
C PRO A 173 -10.01 11.27 -1.25
N THR A 174 -10.29 10.00 -1.59
CA THR A 174 -10.90 9.63 -2.87
C THR A 174 -12.29 10.28 -3.01
N PRO A 175 -12.62 10.94 -4.14
CA PRO A 175 -13.96 11.49 -4.36
C PRO A 175 -15.06 10.44 -4.16
N GLY A 176 -16.16 10.83 -3.51
CA GLY A 176 -17.28 9.93 -3.20
C GLY A 176 -17.02 8.90 -2.08
N SER A 177 -15.87 8.98 -1.40
CA SER A 177 -15.61 8.17 -0.20
C SER A 177 -16.13 8.86 1.08
N PRO A 178 -16.36 8.13 2.18
CA PRO A 178 -16.78 8.73 3.45
C PRO A 178 -15.78 9.78 3.98
N ALA A 179 -14.48 9.57 3.74
CA ALA A 179 -13.46 10.54 4.12
C ALA A 179 -13.54 11.84 3.31
N TRP A 180 -14.02 11.77 2.06
CA TRP A 180 -14.26 12.94 1.23
C TRP A 180 -15.52 13.69 1.67
N GLU A 181 -16.60 12.97 2.00
CA GLU A 181 -17.84 13.53 2.58
C GLU A 181 -17.54 14.32 3.87
N GLU A 182 -16.77 13.71 4.80
CA GLU A 182 -16.36 14.36 6.04
C GLU A 182 -15.52 15.63 5.81
N LEU A 183 -14.64 15.60 4.82
CA LEU A 183 -13.76 16.72 4.50
C LEU A 183 -14.55 17.88 3.86
N GLN A 184 -15.51 17.58 2.99
CA GLN A 184 -16.43 18.56 2.40
C GLN A 184 -17.33 19.19 3.48
N ALA A 185 -17.90 18.38 4.38
CA ALA A 185 -18.70 18.87 5.49
C ALA A 185 -17.92 19.81 6.44
N LYS A 186 -16.64 19.50 6.69
CA LYS A 186 -15.74 20.37 7.47
C LYS A 186 -15.41 21.68 6.76
N LYS A 187 -15.21 21.65 5.43
CA LYS A 187 -14.99 22.85 4.63
C LYS A 187 -16.23 23.75 4.64
N ALA A 188 -17.41 23.18 4.39
CA ALA A 188 -18.70 23.88 4.43
C ALA A 188 -18.94 24.61 5.77
N LYS A 189 -18.71 23.91 6.90
CA LYS A 189 -18.80 24.52 8.23
C LYS A 189 -17.81 25.68 8.45
N LYS A 190 -16.65 25.67 7.79
CA LYS A 190 -15.60 26.69 7.95
C LYS A 190 -15.77 27.87 7.00
N SER A 191 -16.39 27.67 5.83
CA SER A 191 -16.65 28.73 4.84
C SER A 191 -18.02 29.40 5.01
N GLY A 192 -18.91 28.88 5.87
CA GLY A 192 -20.27 29.40 6.03
C GLY A 192 -21.15 29.15 4.81
N GLN A 193 -20.72 28.26 3.91
CA GLN A 193 -21.42 27.86 2.69
C GLN A 193 -21.95 26.44 2.91
N GLU A 194 -23.21 26.17 2.56
CA GLU A 194 -23.80 24.82 2.68
C GLU A 194 -22.94 23.79 1.92
N PRO A 195 -22.84 22.55 2.44
CA PRO A 195 -22.12 21.50 1.74
C PRO A 195 -22.80 21.26 0.40
N GLU A 196 -22.07 21.43 -0.70
CA GLU A 196 -22.48 20.90 -2.00
C GLU A 196 -22.62 19.38 -1.86
N GLY A 197 -23.86 18.94 -1.65
CA GLY A 197 -24.23 17.56 -1.46
C GLY A 197 -25.49 17.27 -2.25
N GLU A 198 -25.30 16.72 -3.45
CA GLU A 198 -26.08 15.66 -4.11
C GLU A 198 -25.93 15.80 -5.63
N SER A 199 -25.11 14.95 -6.24
CA SER A 199 -25.50 14.36 -7.52
C SER A 199 -25.86 12.91 -7.24
N ASN A 200 -27.17 12.68 -7.09
CA ASN A 200 -27.75 11.34 -7.15
C ASN A 200 -27.26 10.63 -8.42
N GLY A 201 -27.02 9.32 -8.30
CA GLY A 201 -26.62 8.48 -9.42
C GLY A 201 -27.64 8.55 -10.56
N GLY A 202 -27.12 8.74 -11.78
CA GLY A 202 -27.90 8.65 -13.01
C GLY A 202 -27.70 9.83 -13.95
N GLY A 203 -26.50 9.93 -14.53
CA GLY A 203 -26.19 10.93 -15.56
C GLY A 203 -24.85 11.56 -15.27
N VAL A 204 -23.81 11.06 -15.94
CA VAL A 204 -22.57 11.82 -16.10
C VAL A 204 -22.93 13.04 -16.95
N ALA A 205 -23.33 14.13 -16.30
CA ALA A 205 -23.30 15.44 -16.93
C ALA A 205 -21.82 15.80 -17.11
N THR A 206 -21.44 15.86 -18.37
CA THR A 206 -20.13 16.23 -18.88
C THR A 206 -19.73 17.60 -18.36
N GLU A 207 -18.96 17.66 -17.27
CA GLU A 207 -17.98 18.74 -17.12
C GLU A 207 -16.68 18.27 -17.77
N GLU A 208 -16.38 18.84 -18.93
CA GLU A 208 -15.11 18.67 -19.61
C GLU A 208 -13.96 18.92 -18.62
N PRO A 209 -12.97 18.03 -18.54
CA PRO A 209 -11.79 18.32 -17.74
C PRO A 209 -11.10 19.51 -18.39
N LYS A 210 -11.09 20.67 -17.73
CA LYS A 210 -10.21 21.78 -18.11
C LYS A 210 -8.81 21.20 -18.27
N PRO A 211 -8.19 21.32 -19.46
CA PRO A 211 -6.87 20.76 -19.68
C PRO A 211 -5.93 21.42 -18.68
N MET A 212 -5.26 20.62 -17.85
CA MET A 212 -4.14 21.08 -17.03
C MET A 212 -3.03 21.50 -17.99
N GLY A 213 -3.10 22.76 -18.43
CA GLY A 213 -2.09 23.39 -19.24
C GLY A 213 -0.78 23.47 -18.47
N GLN A 214 0.29 23.04 -19.14
CA GLN A 214 1.68 23.30 -18.76
C GLN A 214 1.82 24.73 -18.22
N ARG A 215 2.42 24.90 -17.03
CA ARG A 215 2.66 26.22 -16.44
C ARG A 215 3.48 27.08 -17.40
N GLU A 216 2.83 28.02 -18.10
CA GLU A 216 3.52 28.94 -18.99
C GLU A 216 4.39 29.90 -18.17
N GLN A 217 5.70 29.79 -18.35
CA GLN A 217 6.63 30.76 -17.80
C GLN A 217 6.50 32.09 -18.57
N PRO A 218 6.41 33.25 -17.88
CA PRO A 218 6.28 34.53 -18.55
C PRO A 218 7.56 34.87 -19.32
N LYS A 219 7.48 34.94 -20.65
CA LYS A 219 8.59 35.39 -21.50
C LYS A 219 8.72 36.92 -21.42
N LYS A 220 9.91 37.41 -21.06
CA LYS A 220 10.27 38.84 -21.04
C LYS A 220 9.98 39.51 -22.40
N LYS A 221 9.25 40.63 -22.39
CA LYS A 221 8.95 41.44 -23.59
C LYS A 221 10.25 42.00 -24.19
N LYS A 222 10.51 41.74 -25.48
CA LYS A 222 11.61 42.35 -26.24
C LYS A 222 11.29 43.84 -26.49
N LYS A 223 12.21 44.73 -26.10
CA LYS A 223 12.17 46.17 -26.43
C LYS A 223 12.17 46.36 -27.94
N LYS A 224 11.22 47.15 -28.47
CA LYS A 224 11.20 47.60 -29.86
C LYS A 224 12.43 48.49 -30.12
N ARG A 225 13.27 48.12 -31.10
CA ARG A 225 14.25 49.05 -31.70
C ARG A 225 13.45 50.07 -32.53
N ARG A 226 13.65 51.37 -32.26
CA ARG A 226 13.20 52.46 -33.15
C ARG A 226 14.06 52.41 -34.43
N LYS A 227 13.41 52.75 -35.54
CA LYS A 227 14.00 52.92 -36.88
C LYS A 227 15.17 53.89 -36.83
#